data_AF-A0A8B9S2M6-F1
#
_entry.id   AF-A0A8B9S2M6-F1
#
_cell.length_a   1.000
_cell.length_b   1.000
_cell.length_c   1.000
_cell.angle_alpha   90.00
_cell.angle_beta   90.00
_cell.angle_gamma   90.00
#
_symmetry.space_group_name_H-M   'P 1'
#
loop_
_entity.id
_entity.type
_entity.pdbx_description
1 polymer ?
#
loop_
_entity_poly.entity_id
_entity_poly.type
_entity_poly.pdbx_seq_one_letter_code
_entity_poly.pdbx_strand_id
1 'polypeptide(L)'
;MFYIESDDCELHIRSLCYYTFLFVSFLAPCGGHFSSPSGVILSPGWPGYYKDSLNCEWVIEAEPGHSIKITFERFQTELNYDVLEVHDGPNLLSPLLGSYNGTQVPQFLFSSSNFIYLLFTTDNSRSNNGFKIHYESVTVNTYSCLDPGIPVHGRRYGHDFSIGSTVSFSCDPGYRLSHEEPLLCEKNHWWSHPLPTCDALCGGDVRGPSGTILSPGYPDLYPNSLNCTWTVDYSVLHIQI
;
A
#
# COMPACT_ATOMS: atom_id res chain seq x y z
N MET A 1 -42.22 17.39 -10.06
CA MET A 1 -41.09 16.96 -10.92
C MET A 1 -40.14 18.14 -11.04
N PHE A 2 -38.84 17.86 -11.01
CA PHE A 2 -37.67 18.75 -11.15
C PHE A 2 -37.00 19.30 -9.89
N TYR A 3 -35.68 19.19 -9.94
CA TYR A 3 -34.58 19.52 -9.02
C TYR A 3 -34.26 21.03 -9.00
N ILE A 4 -33.59 21.51 -7.94
CA ILE A 4 -32.25 22.19 -7.92
C ILE A 4 -31.86 22.58 -6.47
N GLU A 5 -30.54 22.62 -6.21
CA GLU A 5 -29.78 22.85 -4.97
C GLU A 5 -29.75 24.30 -4.40
N SER A 6 -29.37 24.33 -3.10
CA SER A 6 -28.57 25.32 -2.32
C SER A 6 -29.03 26.77 -2.03
N ASP A 7 -28.70 27.17 -0.80
CA ASP A 7 -28.54 28.52 -0.22
C ASP A 7 -29.77 29.27 0.32
N ASP A 8 -29.93 29.26 1.65
CA ASP A 8 -30.00 30.49 2.44
C ASP A 8 -29.92 30.17 3.95
N CYS A 9 -28.78 30.46 4.55
CA CYS A 9 -28.63 30.48 6.01
C CYS A 9 -28.15 31.88 6.40
N GLU A 10 -29.01 32.89 6.32
CA GLU A 10 -28.86 34.08 7.16
C GLU A 10 -30.19 34.77 7.53
N LEU A 11 -30.29 35.02 8.84
CA LEU A 11 -30.96 36.12 9.54
C LEU A 11 -32.47 36.05 9.91
N HIS A 12 -32.62 35.77 11.22
CA HIS A 12 -33.58 36.32 12.20
C HIS A 12 -34.98 35.69 12.32
N ILE A 13 -35.14 34.80 13.32
CA ILE A 13 -35.84 35.07 14.59
C ILE A 13 -35.44 33.98 15.60
N ARG A 14 -35.06 34.41 16.81
CA ARG A 14 -34.64 33.56 17.92
C ARG A 14 -35.76 32.61 18.34
N SER A 15 -35.38 31.43 18.84
CA SER A 15 -36.22 30.43 19.52
C SER A 15 -36.77 29.31 18.63
N LEU A 16 -35.88 28.44 18.12
CA LEU A 16 -36.03 26.97 18.09
C LEU A 16 -34.70 26.26 17.69
N CYS A 17 -33.54 26.86 17.99
CA CYS A 17 -32.22 26.22 17.84
C CYS A 17 -31.83 25.51 19.16
N TYR A 18 -32.77 24.76 19.73
CA TYR A 18 -32.58 23.93 20.92
C TYR A 18 -33.30 22.62 20.64
N TYR A 19 -32.60 21.49 20.79
CA TYR A 19 -33.02 20.10 20.53
C TYR A 19 -32.76 19.53 19.13
N THR A 20 -31.48 19.45 18.75
CA THR A 20 -30.68 18.21 18.58
C THR A 20 -29.42 18.55 17.76
N PHE A 21 -28.40 19.09 18.43
CA PHE A 21 -27.05 19.10 17.87
C PHE A 21 -26.53 17.66 17.89
N LEU A 22 -26.87 16.88 16.86
CA LEU A 22 -26.10 15.73 16.44
C LEU A 22 -24.72 16.28 16.03
N PHE A 23 -23.71 16.06 16.86
CA PHE A 23 -22.33 16.14 16.42
C PHE A 23 -22.17 15.16 15.26
N VAL A 24 -22.27 15.64 14.01
CA VAL A 24 -21.74 14.90 12.87
C VAL A 24 -20.25 14.81 13.14
N SER A 25 -19.77 13.64 13.57
CA SER A 25 -18.34 13.41 13.74
C SER A 25 -17.69 13.58 12.37
N PHE A 26 -16.93 14.67 12.19
CA PHE A 26 -16.12 14.92 11.00
C PHE A 26 -14.92 13.95 10.88
N LEU A 27 -14.76 13.04 11.84
CA LEU A 27 -13.66 12.09 11.91
C LEU A 27 -14.06 10.78 11.24
N ALA A 28 -13.11 10.19 10.51
CA ALA A 28 -13.30 8.88 9.91
C ALA A 28 -13.61 7.81 10.97
N PRO A 29 -14.61 6.93 10.74
CA PRO A 29 -14.94 5.85 11.66
C PRO A 29 -13.90 4.71 11.61
N CYS A 30 -13.86 3.92 12.67
CA CYS A 30 -13.06 2.70 12.76
C CYS A 30 -13.82 1.54 12.10
N GLY A 31 -13.42 1.20 10.87
CA GLY A 31 -13.97 0.08 10.11
C GLY A 31 -15.23 0.38 9.29
N GLY A 32 -15.74 -0.67 8.63
CA GLY A 32 -16.98 -0.63 7.86
C GLY A 32 -17.04 -1.64 6.70
N HIS A 33 -18.21 -1.77 6.08
CA HIS A 33 -18.42 -2.60 4.90
C HIS A 33 -18.72 -1.72 3.68
N PHE A 34 -17.97 -1.91 2.60
CA PHE A 34 -17.97 -1.06 1.42
C PHE A 34 -18.31 -1.88 0.18
N SER A 35 -19.43 -1.55 -0.47
CA SER A 35 -19.89 -2.23 -1.69
C SER A 35 -19.98 -1.31 -2.91
N SER A 36 -19.59 -0.04 -2.76
CA SER A 36 -19.52 0.90 -3.88
C SER A 36 -18.37 0.52 -4.81
N PRO A 37 -18.46 0.79 -6.13
CA PRO A 37 -17.40 0.44 -7.08
C PRO A 37 -16.10 1.25 -6.88
N SER A 38 -16.13 2.30 -6.08
CA SER A 38 -14.93 3.03 -5.64
C SER A 38 -15.21 3.78 -4.34
N GLY A 39 -14.15 4.14 -3.61
CA GLY A 39 -14.27 4.93 -2.41
C GLY A 39 -12.93 5.21 -1.72
N VAL A 40 -13.01 5.86 -0.57
CA VAL A 40 -11.84 6.27 0.23
C VAL A 40 -11.96 5.71 1.64
N ILE A 41 -10.86 5.11 2.11
CA ILE A 41 -10.69 4.63 3.48
C ILE A 41 -9.64 5.52 4.14
N LEU A 42 -10.00 6.05 5.30
CA LEU A 42 -9.18 6.96 6.08
C LEU A 42 -8.89 6.33 7.43
N SER A 43 -7.68 6.53 7.94
CA SER A 43 -7.38 6.15 9.32
C SER A 43 -8.30 6.87 10.31
N PRO A 44 -8.75 6.22 11.40
CA PRO A 44 -9.69 6.83 12.33
C PRO A 44 -9.11 8.12 12.93
N GLY A 45 -9.88 9.21 12.91
CA GLY A 45 -9.38 10.52 13.38
C GLY A 45 -8.74 11.41 12.30
N TRP A 46 -8.63 10.94 11.05
CA TRP A 46 -8.21 11.74 9.91
C TRP A 46 -9.00 13.07 9.80
N PRO A 47 -8.39 14.21 9.45
CA PRO A 47 -6.99 14.41 9.02
C PRO A 47 -5.97 14.58 10.16
N GLY A 48 -6.37 14.35 11.41
CA GLY A 48 -5.46 14.34 12.56
C GLY A 48 -4.73 13.01 12.71
N TYR A 49 -3.99 12.90 13.81
CA TYR A 49 -3.36 11.64 14.22
C TYR A 49 -4.42 10.56 14.51
N TYR A 50 -4.13 9.31 14.16
CA TYR A 50 -4.97 8.20 14.63
C TYR A 50 -4.89 8.04 16.15
N LYS A 51 -5.80 7.27 16.75
CA LYS A 51 -5.76 6.99 18.20
C LYS A 51 -4.92 5.75 18.49
N ASP A 52 -4.50 5.60 19.73
CA ASP A 52 -3.91 4.39 20.26
C ASP A 52 -4.97 3.29 20.52
N SER A 53 -4.49 2.07 20.72
CA SER A 53 -5.25 0.86 21.05
C SER A 53 -6.42 0.56 20.11
N LEU A 54 -6.26 0.86 18.82
CA LEU A 54 -7.24 0.60 17.78
C LEU A 54 -7.18 -0.85 17.29
N ASN A 55 -8.35 -1.35 16.92
CA ASN A 55 -8.54 -2.57 16.14
C ASN A 55 -9.68 -2.29 15.16
N CYS A 56 -9.32 -1.87 13.95
CA CYS A 56 -10.27 -1.38 12.95
C CYS A 56 -10.29 -2.29 11.74
N GLU A 57 -11.49 -2.67 11.31
CA GLU A 57 -11.70 -3.68 10.28
C GLU A 57 -12.54 -3.11 9.14
N TRP A 58 -12.01 -3.14 7.92
CA TRP A 58 -12.76 -2.77 6.72
C TRP A 58 -12.90 -3.96 5.79
N VAL A 59 -14.11 -4.14 5.27
CA VAL A 59 -14.39 -5.14 4.22
C VAL A 59 -14.83 -4.38 2.98
N ILE A 60 -14.18 -4.66 1.86
CA ILE A 60 -14.53 -4.14 0.55
C ILE A 60 -15.05 -5.31 -0.28
N GLU A 61 -16.26 -5.17 -0.80
CA GLU A 61 -16.94 -6.15 -1.65
C GLU A 61 -17.22 -5.52 -3.01
N ALA A 62 -16.63 -6.09 -4.06
CA ALA A 62 -16.94 -5.76 -5.44
C ALA A 62 -17.95 -6.75 -6.03
N GLU A 63 -18.56 -6.37 -7.16
CA GLU A 63 -19.40 -7.29 -7.92
C GLU A 63 -18.59 -8.50 -8.43
N PRO A 64 -19.22 -9.69 -8.51
CA PRO A 64 -18.56 -10.87 -9.06
C PRO A 64 -17.95 -10.60 -10.45
N GLY A 65 -16.73 -11.07 -10.68
CA GLY A 65 -15.98 -10.84 -11.92
C GLY A 65 -15.13 -9.57 -11.93
N HIS A 66 -15.14 -8.80 -10.84
CA HIS A 66 -14.21 -7.70 -10.61
C HIS A 66 -13.19 -8.05 -9.53
N SER A 67 -11.97 -7.57 -9.70
CA SER A 67 -10.97 -7.46 -8.65
C SER A 67 -11.06 -6.07 -8.01
N ILE A 68 -10.54 -5.92 -6.79
CA ILE A 68 -10.43 -4.64 -6.12
C ILE A 68 -8.98 -4.18 -6.20
N LYS A 69 -8.79 -2.94 -6.64
CA LYS A 69 -7.49 -2.28 -6.61
C LYS A 69 -7.43 -1.30 -5.45
N ILE A 70 -6.38 -1.38 -4.65
CA ILE A 70 -6.09 -0.47 -3.53
C ILE A 70 -4.91 0.40 -3.90
N THR A 71 -5.01 1.71 -3.69
CA THR A 71 -3.94 2.68 -3.91
C THR A 71 -3.72 3.50 -2.64
N PHE A 72 -2.47 3.63 -2.20
CA PHE A 72 -2.11 4.41 -1.02
C PHE A 72 -1.75 5.85 -1.43
N GLU A 73 -2.60 6.84 -1.09
CA GLU A 73 -2.29 8.26 -1.32
C GLU A 73 -1.37 8.81 -0.23
N ARG A 74 -1.60 8.34 1.01
CA ARG A 74 -0.83 8.68 2.21
C ARG A 74 -0.71 7.45 3.08
N PHE A 75 0.48 7.24 3.65
CA PHE A 75 0.72 6.19 4.62
C PHE A 75 1.87 6.61 5.55
N GLN A 76 1.56 6.74 6.83
CA GLN A 76 2.53 7.01 7.88
C GLN A 76 2.00 6.47 9.21
N THR A 77 2.49 5.29 9.60
CA THR A 77 2.19 4.65 10.89
C THR A 77 3.45 4.51 11.74
N GLU A 78 3.32 4.10 13.00
CA GLU A 78 4.49 3.79 13.81
C GLU A 78 5.18 2.51 13.32
N LEU A 79 6.48 2.63 13.03
CA LEU A 79 7.29 1.52 12.55
C LEU A 79 7.42 0.41 13.60
N ASN A 80 7.19 -0.84 13.20
CA ASN A 80 7.21 -2.07 14.02
C ASN A 80 6.12 -2.21 15.11
N TYR A 81 5.22 -1.23 15.28
CA TYR A 81 4.20 -1.26 16.33
C TYR A 81 2.79 -1.16 15.76
N ASP A 82 2.55 -0.20 14.86
CA ASP A 82 1.23 0.03 14.26
C ASP A 82 1.17 -0.53 12.84
N VAL A 83 0.28 -1.49 12.63
CA VAL A 83 0.28 -2.35 11.45
C VAL A 83 -1.05 -2.28 10.73
N LEU A 84 -0.99 -2.06 9.42
CA LEU A 84 -2.10 -2.28 8.48
C LEU A 84 -1.86 -3.60 7.73
N GLU A 85 -2.69 -4.59 8.00
CA GLU A 85 -2.74 -5.85 7.26
C GLU A 85 -3.79 -5.78 6.14
N VAL A 86 -3.42 -6.28 4.97
CA VAL A 86 -4.28 -6.36 3.78
C VAL A 86 -4.41 -7.81 3.40
N HIS A 87 -5.64 -8.35 3.40
CA HIS A 87 -5.93 -9.74 3.08
C HIS A 87 -6.76 -9.88 1.80
N ASP A 88 -6.43 -10.88 0.99
CA ASP A 88 -7.08 -11.23 -0.26
C ASP A 88 -8.33 -12.09 -0.02
N GLY A 89 -9.38 -11.46 0.48
CA GLY A 89 -10.65 -12.12 0.77
C GLY A 89 -11.47 -11.38 1.82
N PRO A 90 -12.54 -12.00 2.34
CA PRO A 90 -13.52 -11.30 3.15
C PRO A 90 -13.16 -11.18 4.64
N ASN A 91 -12.09 -11.81 5.12
CA ASN A 91 -11.75 -11.85 6.54
C ASN A 91 -10.26 -12.15 6.82
N LEU A 92 -9.86 -12.10 8.10
CA LEU A 92 -8.51 -12.34 8.61
C LEU A 92 -7.91 -13.73 8.27
N LEU A 93 -8.75 -14.74 8.00
CA LEU A 93 -8.27 -16.07 7.60
C LEU A 93 -7.88 -16.13 6.12
N SER A 94 -8.19 -15.08 5.36
CA SER A 94 -7.84 -14.99 3.94
C SER A 94 -6.33 -14.74 3.78
N PRO A 95 -5.73 -15.14 2.65
CA PRO A 95 -4.30 -14.95 2.39
C PRO A 95 -3.85 -13.50 2.59
N LEU A 96 -2.71 -13.29 3.25
CA LEU A 96 -2.15 -11.96 3.46
C LEU A 96 -1.51 -11.46 2.16
N LEU A 97 -2.00 -10.33 1.62
CA LEU A 97 -1.37 -9.62 0.50
C LEU A 97 -0.16 -8.80 0.96
N GLY A 98 -0.26 -8.21 2.15
CA GLY A 98 0.83 -7.46 2.74
C GLY A 98 0.52 -6.97 4.16
N SER A 99 1.58 -6.73 4.92
CA SER A 99 1.54 -6.15 6.25
C SER A 99 2.46 -4.92 6.24
N TYR A 100 1.89 -3.75 6.49
CA TYR A 100 2.54 -2.46 6.28
C TYR A 100 2.63 -1.68 7.59
N ASN A 101 3.77 -1.05 7.80
CA ASN A 101 4.04 -0.14 8.90
C ASN A 101 5.10 0.90 8.48
N GLY A 102 5.27 1.97 9.26
CA GLY A 102 6.19 3.04 8.91
C GLY A 102 5.69 3.88 7.74
N THR A 103 6.53 4.11 6.73
CA THR A 103 6.20 4.99 5.59
C THR A 103 6.17 4.30 4.23
N GLN A 104 6.66 3.07 4.14
CA GLN A 104 6.78 2.35 2.88
C GLN A 104 5.55 1.48 2.59
N VAL A 105 4.93 1.71 1.44
CA VAL A 105 3.83 0.92 0.88
C VAL A 105 3.99 0.83 -0.65
N PRO A 106 3.50 -0.25 -1.29
CA PRO A 106 3.48 -0.33 -2.75
C PRO A 106 2.59 0.75 -3.35
N GLN A 107 2.78 1.04 -4.64
CA GLN A 107 1.95 2.01 -5.35
C GLN A 107 0.46 1.63 -5.30
N PHE A 108 0.18 0.36 -5.55
CA PHE A 108 -1.14 -0.22 -5.44
C PHE A 108 -1.06 -1.73 -5.20
N LEU A 109 -2.19 -2.32 -4.84
CA LEU A 109 -2.40 -3.76 -4.70
C LEU A 109 -3.66 -4.16 -5.46
N PHE A 110 -3.73 -5.42 -5.86
CA PHE A 110 -4.94 -6.03 -6.41
C PHE A 110 -5.35 -7.23 -5.56
N SER A 111 -6.65 -7.40 -5.36
CA SER A 111 -7.20 -8.69 -4.93
C SER A 111 -7.30 -9.66 -6.09
N SER A 112 -7.24 -10.94 -5.78
CA SER A 112 -7.61 -11.99 -6.72
C SER A 112 -9.08 -12.35 -6.71
N SER A 113 -9.73 -12.06 -5.59
CA SER A 113 -11.17 -12.23 -5.42
C SER A 113 -11.89 -10.89 -5.56
N ASN A 114 -13.22 -10.92 -5.42
CA ASN A 114 -14.04 -9.71 -5.33
C ASN A 114 -14.10 -9.15 -3.89
N PHE A 115 -13.21 -9.60 -2.99
CA PHE A 115 -13.15 -9.13 -1.61
C PHE A 115 -11.74 -8.68 -1.22
N ILE A 116 -11.65 -7.63 -0.41
CA ILE A 116 -10.48 -7.30 0.39
C ILE A 116 -10.90 -7.06 1.83
N TYR A 117 -10.08 -7.55 2.76
CA TYR A 117 -10.20 -7.29 4.18
C TYR A 117 -8.97 -6.52 4.66
N LEU A 118 -9.20 -5.40 5.33
CA LEU A 118 -8.17 -4.56 5.93
C LEU A 118 -8.30 -4.60 7.44
N LEU A 119 -7.19 -4.83 8.14
CA LEU A 119 -7.11 -4.75 9.59
C LEU A 119 -6.02 -3.75 9.98
N PHE A 120 -6.41 -2.67 10.66
CA PHE A 120 -5.47 -1.73 11.26
C PHE A 120 -5.44 -1.91 12.77
N THR A 121 -4.27 -2.25 13.31
CA THR A 121 -4.03 -2.38 14.74
C THR A 121 -2.97 -1.39 15.19
N THR A 122 -3.19 -0.79 16.36
CA THR A 122 -2.21 0.14 16.97
C THR A 122 -1.89 -0.28 18.39
N ASP A 123 -0.68 0.07 18.84
CA ASP A 123 -0.26 -0.17 20.22
C ASP A 123 -0.85 0.87 21.20
N ASN A 124 -0.33 0.94 22.43
CA ASN A 124 -0.83 1.85 23.47
C ASN A 124 -0.12 3.23 23.50
N SER A 125 0.60 3.61 22.45
CA SER A 125 1.35 4.86 22.39
C SER A 125 1.50 5.41 20.97
N ARG A 126 2.14 6.59 20.85
CA ARG A 126 2.70 7.18 19.62
C ARG A 126 1.92 6.98 18.31
N SER A 127 0.96 7.87 18.10
CA SER A 127 0.23 7.92 16.83
C SER A 127 0.92 8.79 15.77
N ASN A 128 0.67 8.47 14.50
CA ASN A 128 1.13 9.22 13.32
C ASN A 128 -0.05 9.71 12.46
N ASN A 129 0.22 10.37 11.33
CA ASN A 129 -0.81 10.93 10.44
C ASN A 129 -1.72 9.85 9.81
N GLY A 130 -1.35 8.58 9.92
CA GLY A 130 -2.15 7.46 9.44
C GLY A 130 -2.14 7.34 7.94
N PHE A 131 -3.29 6.98 7.36
CA PHE A 131 -3.37 6.65 5.94
C PHE A 131 -4.62 7.19 5.27
N LYS A 132 -4.50 7.37 3.96
CA LYS A 132 -5.58 7.63 3.04
C LYS A 132 -5.44 6.66 1.87
N ILE A 133 -6.40 5.77 1.77
CA ILE A 133 -6.44 4.68 0.79
C ILE A 133 -7.62 4.90 -0.15
N HIS A 134 -7.37 4.80 -1.44
CA HIS A 134 -8.43 4.74 -2.45
C HIS A 134 -8.60 3.30 -2.89
N TYR A 135 -9.85 2.88 -3.07
CA TYR A 135 -10.15 1.61 -3.71
C TYR A 135 -11.04 1.81 -4.92
N GLU A 136 -10.89 0.93 -5.91
CA GLU A 136 -11.72 0.88 -7.11
C GLU A 136 -11.91 -0.57 -7.57
N SER A 137 -13.09 -0.89 -8.08
CA SER A 137 -13.40 -2.16 -8.72
C SER A 137 -12.86 -2.15 -10.14
N VAL A 138 -12.09 -3.18 -10.49
CA VAL A 138 -11.44 -3.35 -11.79
C VAL A 138 -11.94 -4.63 -12.43
N THR A 139 -12.42 -4.54 -13.67
CA THR A 139 -12.85 -5.70 -14.45
C THR A 139 -11.67 -6.62 -14.72
N VAL A 140 -11.80 -7.91 -14.40
CA VAL A 140 -10.75 -8.89 -14.68
C VAL A 140 -10.73 -9.19 -16.19
N ASN A 141 -9.55 -9.02 -16.82
CA ASN A 141 -9.36 -9.34 -18.23
C ASN A 141 -9.08 -10.85 -18.40
N THR A 142 -9.66 -11.46 -19.44
CA THR A 142 -9.45 -12.89 -19.76
C THR A 142 -8.23 -13.16 -20.64
N TYR A 143 -7.51 -12.12 -21.07
CA TYR A 143 -6.38 -12.23 -22.01
C TYR A 143 -5.06 -11.70 -21.45
N SER A 144 -5.07 -11.12 -20.25
CA SER A 144 -3.91 -10.51 -19.63
C SER A 144 -3.94 -10.68 -18.12
N CYS A 145 -2.77 -10.68 -17.50
CA CYS A 145 -2.63 -10.53 -16.06
C CYS A 145 -2.96 -9.09 -15.64
N LEU A 146 -3.27 -8.91 -14.36
CA LEU A 146 -3.36 -7.58 -13.77
C LEU A 146 -1.97 -6.92 -13.74
N ASP A 147 -1.93 -5.59 -13.76
CA ASP A 147 -0.66 -4.87 -13.63
C ASP A 147 0.01 -5.27 -12.29
N PRO A 148 1.22 -5.85 -12.30
CA PRO A 148 1.88 -6.29 -11.06
C PRO A 148 2.35 -5.11 -10.20
N GLY A 149 2.40 -3.90 -10.76
CA GLY A 149 2.94 -2.71 -10.12
C GLY A 149 4.43 -2.53 -10.36
N ILE A 150 5.00 -1.62 -9.57
CA ILE A 150 6.43 -1.30 -9.52
C ILE A 150 6.86 -1.38 -8.05
N PRO A 151 7.98 -2.06 -7.73
CA PRO A 151 8.49 -2.10 -6.36
C PRO A 151 8.81 -0.69 -5.87
N VAL A 152 8.62 -0.44 -4.57
CA VAL A 152 9.04 0.83 -3.94
C VAL A 152 10.56 0.97 -4.09
N HIS A 153 11.06 2.14 -4.53
CA HIS A 153 12.47 2.34 -4.90
C HIS A 153 12.95 1.39 -6.02
N GLY A 154 12.05 1.05 -6.92
CA GLY A 154 12.32 0.16 -8.05
C GLY A 154 11.75 0.68 -9.36
N ARG A 155 12.06 -0.07 -10.42
CA ARG A 155 11.64 0.19 -11.79
C ARG A 155 11.24 -1.11 -12.45
N ARG A 156 10.21 -1.07 -13.29
CA ARG A 156 9.79 -2.17 -14.15
C ARG A 156 10.22 -1.93 -15.59
N TYR A 157 10.66 -2.99 -16.26
CA TYR A 157 10.87 -3.04 -17.69
C TYR A 157 9.81 -3.94 -18.33
N GLY A 158 9.16 -3.42 -19.37
CA GLY A 158 8.00 -4.04 -20.01
C GLY A 158 6.67 -3.41 -19.56
N HIS A 159 5.72 -3.42 -20.48
CA HIS A 159 4.38 -2.85 -20.32
C HIS A 159 3.28 -3.73 -20.93
N ASP A 160 3.66 -4.90 -21.46
CA ASP A 160 2.72 -5.88 -21.99
C ASP A 160 2.44 -6.94 -20.92
N PHE A 161 1.17 -7.09 -20.57
CA PHE A 161 0.70 -8.04 -19.56
C PHE A 161 -0.13 -9.16 -20.17
N SER A 162 -0.11 -9.30 -21.50
CA SER A 162 -0.76 -10.39 -22.20
C SER A 162 -0.22 -11.74 -21.70
N ILE A 163 -1.06 -12.79 -21.74
CA ILE A 163 -0.64 -14.14 -21.37
C ILE A 163 0.59 -14.56 -22.20
N GLY A 164 1.65 -15.01 -21.51
CA GLY A 164 2.95 -15.39 -22.08
C GLY A 164 3.98 -14.26 -22.11
N SER A 165 3.59 -13.01 -21.84
CA SER A 165 4.52 -11.88 -21.76
C SER A 165 5.27 -11.89 -20.43
N THR A 166 6.46 -11.29 -20.43
CA THR A 166 7.33 -11.20 -19.25
C THR A 166 7.66 -9.74 -18.92
N VAL A 167 7.80 -9.46 -17.63
CA VAL A 167 8.29 -8.17 -17.13
C VAL A 167 9.43 -8.40 -16.16
N SER A 168 10.42 -7.52 -16.19
CA SER A 168 11.58 -7.59 -15.29
C SER A 168 11.69 -6.31 -14.46
N PHE A 169 12.49 -6.37 -13.40
CA PHE A 169 12.58 -5.29 -12.43
C PHE A 169 14.05 -4.95 -12.12
N SER A 170 14.27 -3.74 -11.62
CA SER A 170 15.54 -3.31 -11.02
C SER A 170 15.27 -2.37 -9.87
N CYS A 171 16.17 -2.30 -8.90
CA CYS A 171 16.09 -1.34 -7.81
C CYS A 171 16.90 -0.08 -8.10
N ASP A 172 16.52 1.02 -7.45
CA ASP A 172 17.33 2.23 -7.39
C ASP A 172 18.65 1.96 -6.62
N PRO A 173 19.70 2.78 -6.80
CA PRO A 173 21.01 2.54 -6.20
C PRO A 173 20.96 2.38 -4.68
N GLY A 174 21.60 1.33 -4.16
CA GLY A 174 21.66 1.02 -2.72
C GLY A 174 20.57 0.07 -2.22
N TYR A 175 19.57 -0.23 -3.06
CA TYR A 175 18.56 -1.27 -2.83
C TYR A 175 18.88 -2.53 -3.63
N ARG A 176 18.39 -3.68 -3.18
CA ARG A 176 18.54 -4.97 -3.86
C ARG A 176 17.19 -5.66 -4.02
N LEU A 177 16.99 -6.31 -5.16
CA LEU A 177 15.80 -7.12 -5.41
C LEU A 177 15.76 -8.33 -4.47
N SER A 178 14.58 -8.67 -3.97
CA SER A 178 14.37 -9.92 -3.23
C SER A 178 14.57 -11.16 -4.09
N HIS A 179 14.26 -11.08 -5.39
CA HIS A 179 14.59 -12.09 -6.41
C HIS A 179 14.80 -11.42 -7.79
N GLU A 180 15.64 -12.03 -8.63
CA GLU A 180 16.03 -11.48 -9.93
C GLU A 180 15.25 -12.09 -11.11
N GLU A 181 14.32 -13.01 -10.84
CA GLU A 181 13.57 -13.72 -11.86
C GLU A 181 12.50 -12.81 -12.50
N PRO A 182 12.41 -12.73 -13.84
CA PRO A 182 11.32 -12.02 -14.49
C PRO A 182 9.96 -12.65 -14.16
N LEU A 183 8.93 -11.81 -14.03
CA LEU A 183 7.57 -12.29 -13.87
C LEU A 183 7.00 -12.68 -15.23
N LEU A 184 6.47 -13.91 -15.32
CA LEU A 184 5.76 -14.42 -16.49
C LEU A 184 4.24 -14.35 -16.25
N CYS A 185 3.50 -13.79 -17.19
CA CYS A 185 2.04 -13.84 -17.13
C CYS A 185 1.56 -15.22 -17.59
N GLU A 186 1.03 -16.00 -16.66
CA GLU A 186 0.62 -17.38 -16.89
C GLU A 186 -0.82 -17.47 -17.43
N LYS A 187 -1.18 -18.64 -17.95
CA LYS A 187 -2.51 -18.91 -18.53
C LYS A 187 -3.66 -18.83 -17.53
N ASN A 188 -3.36 -18.89 -16.23
CA ASN A 188 -4.31 -18.71 -15.14
C ASN A 188 -4.61 -17.22 -14.87
N HIS A 189 -3.97 -16.30 -15.61
CA HIS A 189 -4.03 -14.83 -15.45
C HIS A 189 -3.30 -14.30 -14.21
N TRP A 190 -2.39 -15.12 -13.67
CA TRP A 190 -1.51 -14.76 -12.57
C TRP A 190 -0.08 -14.63 -13.03
N TRP A 191 0.67 -13.80 -12.32
CA TRP A 191 2.11 -13.77 -12.46
C TRP A 191 2.72 -15.01 -11.80
N SER A 192 3.78 -15.55 -12.39
CA SER A 192 4.50 -16.72 -11.90
C SER A 192 4.96 -16.58 -10.44
N HIS A 193 5.26 -15.36 -10.01
CA HIS A 193 5.69 -15.01 -8.65
C HIS A 193 5.08 -13.66 -8.23
N PRO A 194 5.02 -13.37 -6.91
CA PRO A 194 4.64 -12.04 -6.45
C PRO A 194 5.65 -10.97 -6.89
N LEU A 195 5.18 -9.71 -6.91
CA LEU A 195 6.03 -8.54 -7.19
C LEU A 195 7.27 -8.55 -6.26
N PRO A 196 8.51 -8.49 -6.79
CA PRO A 196 9.70 -8.42 -5.96
C PRO A 196 9.74 -7.14 -5.13
N THR A 197 10.45 -7.17 -4.01
CA THR A 197 10.73 -6.01 -3.17
C THR A 197 12.12 -5.47 -3.45
N CYS A 198 12.32 -4.18 -3.20
CA CYS A 198 13.62 -3.52 -3.27
C CYS A 198 14.02 -3.10 -1.86
N ASP A 199 14.91 -3.89 -1.26
CA ASP A 199 15.23 -3.77 0.16
C ASP A 199 16.63 -3.21 0.37
N ALA A 200 16.76 -2.26 1.29
CA ALA A 200 18.04 -1.81 1.81
C ALA A 200 18.49 -2.82 2.87
N LEU A 201 19.45 -3.67 2.53
CA LEU A 201 19.89 -4.80 3.36
C LEU A 201 21.08 -4.45 4.27
N CYS A 202 21.21 -5.21 5.35
CA CYS A 202 22.35 -5.16 6.25
C CYS A 202 23.58 -5.84 5.63
N GLY A 203 24.40 -5.05 4.95
CA GLY A 203 25.62 -5.50 4.28
C GLY A 203 25.45 -5.86 2.81
N GLY A 204 26.57 -6.20 2.16
CA GLY A 204 26.62 -6.56 0.74
C GLY A 204 27.86 -6.02 0.02
N ASP A 205 27.98 -6.34 -1.26
CA ASP A 205 29.11 -5.94 -2.08
C ASP A 205 28.73 -4.79 -3.01
N VAL A 206 29.45 -3.67 -2.91
CA VAL A 206 29.33 -2.54 -3.82
C VAL A 206 30.48 -2.62 -4.81
N ARG A 207 30.16 -2.93 -6.07
CA ARG A 207 31.17 -3.04 -7.15
C ARG A 207 31.15 -1.82 -8.04
N GLY A 208 32.34 -1.34 -8.40
CA GLY A 208 32.52 -0.31 -9.42
C GLY A 208 33.04 1.03 -8.87
N PRO A 209 33.20 2.03 -9.75
CA PRO A 209 33.83 3.31 -9.42
C PRO A 209 32.95 4.22 -8.53
N SER A 210 31.65 3.92 -8.41
CA SER A 210 30.69 4.66 -7.58
C SER A 210 29.53 3.75 -7.17
N GLY A 211 28.99 3.95 -5.97
CA GLY A 211 27.82 3.22 -5.49
C GLY A 211 27.14 3.94 -4.32
N THR A 212 25.94 3.47 -3.95
CA THR A 212 25.17 4.00 -2.82
C THR A 212 25.04 2.91 -1.75
N ILE A 213 25.27 3.26 -0.48
CA ILE A 213 25.07 2.38 0.68
C ILE A 213 23.96 3.01 1.52
N LEU A 214 22.98 2.19 1.88
CA LEU A 214 21.84 2.59 2.71
C LEU A 214 21.85 1.82 4.03
N SER A 215 21.36 2.45 5.09
CA SER A 215 21.07 1.73 6.33
C SER A 215 19.95 0.72 6.11
N PRO A 216 19.92 -0.39 6.87
CA PRO A 216 18.86 -1.39 6.75
C PRO A 216 17.46 -0.76 6.91
N GLY A 217 16.57 -1.01 5.96
CA GLY A 217 15.18 -0.49 6.00
C GLY A 217 15.00 0.99 5.63
N TYR A 218 16.02 1.68 5.12
CA TYR A 218 15.92 3.09 4.71
C TYR A 218 14.73 3.33 3.73
N PRO A 219 13.93 4.41 3.89
CA PRO A 219 14.15 5.59 4.72
C PRO A 219 13.56 5.52 6.12
N ASP A 220 12.98 4.38 6.50
CA ASP A 220 12.49 4.18 7.85
C ASP A 220 13.65 3.98 8.84
N LEU A 221 13.33 3.97 10.13
CA LEU A 221 14.32 3.77 11.19
C LEU A 221 14.91 2.36 11.11
N TYR A 222 16.24 2.28 11.12
CA TYR A 222 16.92 0.99 11.13
C TYR A 222 16.71 0.25 12.46
N PRO A 223 16.62 -1.09 12.47
CA PRO A 223 16.53 -1.87 13.70
C PRO A 223 17.78 -1.74 14.59
N ASN A 224 17.59 -1.79 15.90
CA ASN A 224 18.70 -1.76 16.86
C ASN A 224 19.52 -3.06 16.82
N SER A 225 20.78 -2.98 17.26
CA SER A 225 21.68 -4.14 17.46
C SER A 225 22.12 -4.90 16.19
N LEU A 226 22.07 -4.26 15.02
CA LEU A 226 22.60 -4.83 13.78
C LEU A 226 24.12 -4.57 13.66
N ASN A 227 24.87 -5.58 13.17
CA ASN A 227 26.28 -5.45 12.81
C ASN A 227 26.45 -5.68 11.30
N CYS A 228 26.26 -4.61 10.53
CA CYS A 228 26.28 -4.66 9.07
C CYS A 228 27.68 -4.40 8.51
N THR A 229 28.10 -5.21 7.55
CA THR A 229 29.39 -5.04 6.86
C THR A 229 29.15 -4.93 5.36
N TRP A 230 29.67 -3.86 4.75
CA TRP A 230 29.65 -3.69 3.30
C TRP A 230 31.07 -3.80 2.77
N THR A 231 31.24 -4.58 1.71
CA THR A 231 32.51 -4.70 0.99
C THR A 231 32.45 -3.80 -0.23
N VAL A 232 33.43 -2.91 -0.40
CA VAL A 232 33.53 -2.09 -1.61
C VAL A 232 34.68 -2.60 -2.46
N ASP A 233 34.36 -3.08 -3.65
CA ASP A 233 35.34 -3.57 -4.62
C ASP A 233 35.44 -2.63 -5.82
N TYR A 234 36.63 -2.08 -6.01
CA TYR A 234 36.96 -1.12 -7.06
C TYR A 234 37.60 -1.77 -8.30
N SER A 235 37.71 -3.10 -8.34
CA SER A 235 38.43 -3.80 -9.41
C SER A 235 37.67 -3.73 -10.75
N VAL A 236 37.99 -2.70 -11.52
CA VAL A 236 37.75 -2.64 -12.96
C VAL A 236 38.66 -3.69 -13.59
N LEU A 237 38.11 -4.79 -14.11
CA LEU A 237 38.82 -5.67 -15.05
C LEU A 237 39.07 -4.88 -16.33
N HIS A 238 40.15 -4.09 -16.35
CA HIS A 238 40.84 -3.68 -17.57
C HIS A 238 42.11 -4.53 -17.68
N ILE A 239 41.93 -5.76 -18.16
CA ILE A 239 43.04 -6.47 -18.82
C ILE A 239 42.64 -6.56 -20.29
N GLN A 240 42.98 -5.51 -21.04
CA GLN A 240 43.38 -5.68 -22.43
C GLN A 240 44.89 -5.78 -22.43
N ILE A 241 45.41 -7.00 -22.59
CA ILE A 241 46.76 -7.25 -23.12
C ILE A 241 46.63 -8.39 -24.13
#